data_AF-A0A383BIC1-F1
#
_entry.id   AF-A0A383BIC1-F1
#
_cell.length_a   1.000
_cell.length_b   1.000
_cell.length_c   1.000
_cell.angle_alpha   90.00
_cell.angle_beta   90.00
_cell.angle_gamma   90.00
#
_symmetry.space_group_name_H-M   'P 1'
#
loop_
_entity.id
_entity.type
_entity.pdbx_description
1 polymer ?
#
loop_
_entity_poly.entity_id
_entity_poly.type
_entity_poly.pdbx_seq_one_letter_code
_entity_poly.pdbx_strand_id
1 'polypeptide(L)' 'EGDATALYIQKILASEPIKMTRLARGLPVGGHLEYVDEATLTRSINERVELHFEV' A
#
# COMPACT_ATOMS: atom_id res chain seq x y z
N GLU A 1 -4.40 -8.23 10.66
CA GLU A 1 -3.24 -8.68 11.46
C GLU A 1 -1.91 -8.12 10.95
N GLY A 2 -1.54 -8.36 9.68
CA GLY A 2 -0.25 -7.91 9.14
C GLY A 2 0.03 -6.40 9.22
N ASP A 3 -0.99 -5.54 9.24
CA ASP A 3 -0.81 -4.09 9.41
C ASP A 3 -0.40 -3.68 10.82
N ALA A 4 -0.98 -4.34 11.84
CA ALA A 4 -0.60 -4.10 13.23
C ALA A 4 0.85 -4.54 13.47
N THR A 5 1.24 -5.70 12.95
CA THR A 5 2.62 -6.20 13.03
C THR A 5 3.60 -5.26 12.33
N ALA A 6 3.25 -4.74 11.16
CA ALA A 6 4.10 -3.81 10.43
C ALA A 6 4.30 -2.49 11.20
N LEU A 7 3.21 -1.95 11.78
CA LEU A 7 3.28 -0.77 12.63
C LEU A 7 4.13 -1.02 13.89
N TYR A 8 4.03 -2.23 14.45
CA TYR A 8 4.83 -2.62 15.60
C TYR A 8 6.32 -2.68 15.27
N ILE A 9 6.70 -3.33 14.15
CA ILE A 9 8.08 -3.37 13.66
C ILE A 9 8.60 -1.95 13.38
N GLN A 10 7.80 -1.11 12.74
CA GLN A 10 8.15 0.29 12.48
C GLN A 10 8.47 1.06 13.77
N LYS A 11 7.68 0.83 14.83
CA LYS A 11 7.90 1.47 16.14
C LYS A 11 9.18 0.97 16.80
N ILE A 12 9.49 -0.32 16.74
CA ILE A 12 10.71 -0.89 17.31
C ILE A 12 11.96 -0.34 16.62
N LEU A 13 11.93 -0.22 15.30
CA LEU A 13 13.08 0.18 14.48
C LEU A 13 13.11 1.68 14.18
N ALA A 14 12.35 2.50 14.92
CA ALA A 14 12.19 3.92 14.62
C ALA A 14 13.49 4.74 14.72
N SER A 15 14.46 4.29 15.54
CA SER A 15 15.77 4.93 15.71
C SER A 15 16.86 4.42 14.75
N GLU A 16 16.58 3.36 14.00
CA GLU A 16 17.57 2.74 13.13
C GLU A 16 17.71 3.53 11.81
N PRO A 17 18.93 3.74 11.30
CA PRO A 17 19.16 4.46 10.05
C PRO A 17 18.89 3.58 8.83
N ILE A 18 17.74 2.89 8.81
CA ILE A 18 17.34 1.97 7.73
C ILE A 18 16.10 2.50 7.01
N LYS A 19 16.07 2.30 5.69
CA LYS A 19 14.89 2.63 4.88
C LYS A 19 13.84 1.53 5.05
N MET A 20 12.78 1.83 5.78
CA MET A 20 11.61 0.95 5.87
C MET A 20 10.59 1.27 4.77
N THR A 21 10.18 0.25 4.03
CA THR A 21 9.11 0.33 3.03
C THR A 21 8.11 -0.79 3.24
N ARG A 22 6.86 -0.58 2.85
CA ARG A 22 5.81 -1.60 2.85
C ARG A 22 5.41 -1.91 1.42
N LEU A 23 5.04 -3.17 1.18
CA LEU A 23 4.46 -3.56 -0.11
C LEU A 23 3.27 -2.66 -0.43
N ALA A 24 3.19 -2.23 -1.69
CA ALA A 24 2.02 -1.56 -2.20
C ALA A 24 0.80 -2.46 -2.00
N ARG A 25 -0.33 -1.85 -1.70
CA ARG A 25 -1.58 -2.55 -1.43
C ARG A 25 -2.66 -1.86 -2.25
N GLY A 26 -3.35 -2.58 -3.11
CA GLY A 26 -4.40 -2.06 -3.96
C GLY A 26 -5.00 -3.17 -4.79
N LEU A 27 -5.51 -2.82 -5.97
CA LEU A 27 -6.11 -3.76 -6.91
C LEU A 27 -5.10 -4.84 -7.37
N PRO A 28 -5.47 -6.12 -7.40
CA PRO A 28 -4.65 -7.17 -7.99
C PRO A 28 -4.61 -7.03 -9.52
N VAL A 29 -3.51 -7.49 -10.14
CA VAL A 29 -3.42 -7.60 -11.59
C VAL A 29 -4.39 -8.66 -12.09
N GLY A 30 -5.11 -8.35 -13.17
CA GLY A 30 -6.05 -9.28 -13.82
C GLY A 30 -7.40 -9.42 -13.11
N GLY A 31 -7.69 -8.63 -12.07
CA GLY A 31 -9.00 -8.54 -11.45
C GLY A 31 -9.95 -7.57 -12.19
N HIS A 32 -11.26 -7.76 -12.03
CA HIS A 32 -12.27 -6.81 -12.50
C HIS A 32 -12.81 -5.98 -11.34
N LEU A 33 -13.03 -4.67 -11.56
CA LEU A 33 -13.51 -3.74 -10.53
C LEU A 33 -14.84 -4.17 -9.90
N GLU A 34 -15.71 -4.82 -10.68
CA GLU A 34 -17.03 -5.30 -10.24
C GLU A 34 -16.95 -6.36 -9.12
N TYR A 35 -15.79 -7.01 -8.96
CA TYR A 35 -15.57 -8.05 -7.95
C TYR A 35 -14.65 -7.59 -6.81
N VAL A 36 -14.29 -6.32 -6.78
CA VAL A 36 -13.41 -5.74 -5.76
C VAL A 36 -14.27 -5.23 -4.59
N ASP A 37 -13.83 -5.50 -3.37
CA ASP A 37 -14.49 -4.94 -2.19
C ASP A 37 -14.31 -3.42 -2.08
N GLU A 38 -15.30 -2.75 -1.50
CA GLU A 38 -15.33 -1.28 -1.38
C GLU A 38 -14.11 -0.71 -0.65
N ALA A 39 -13.59 -1.42 0.36
CA ALA A 39 -12.45 -0.95 1.14
C ALA A 39 -11.16 -0.95 0.29
N THR A 40 -10.92 -2.01 -0.49
CA THR A 40 -9.81 -2.07 -1.44
C THR A 40 -9.92 -1.00 -2.52
N LEU A 41 -11.12 -0.78 -3.07
CA LEU A 41 -11.34 0.23 -4.10
C LEU A 41 -11.10 1.65 -3.56
N THR A 42 -11.72 1.98 -2.42
CA THR A 42 -11.57 3.28 -1.74
C THR A 42 -10.10 3.57 -1.45
N ARG A 43 -9.39 2.57 -0.92
CA ARG A 43 -7.99 2.72 -0.59
C ARG A 43 -7.11 2.89 -1.84
N SER A 44 -7.38 2.14 -2.92
CA SER A 44 -6.65 2.27 -4.18
C SER A 44 -6.85 3.63 -4.83
N ILE A 45 -8.05 4.22 -4.72
CA ILE A 45 -8.35 5.57 -5.22
C ILE A 45 -7.62 6.65 -4.41
N ASN A 46 -7.57 6.49 -3.08
CA ASN A 46 -6.89 7.42 -2.18
C ASN A 46 -5.37 7.39 -2.33
N GLU A 47 -4.80 6.22 -2.59
CA GLU A 47 -3.35 6.02 -2.76
C GLU A 47 -2.92 5.99 -4.24
N ARG A 48 -3.76 6.47 -5.17
CA ARG A 48 -3.44 6.49 -6.60
C ARG A 48 -2.17 7.30 -6.86
N VAL A 49 -1.32 6.81 -7.76
CA VAL A 49 -0.07 7.48 -8.15
C VAL A 49 -0.26 8.23 -9.47
N GLU A 50 0.34 9.41 -9.57
CA GLU A 50 0.41 10.14 -10.84
C GLU A 50 1.38 9.44 -11.79
N LEU A 51 0.98 9.34 -13.06
CA LEU A 51 1.86 8.84 -14.11
C LEU A 51 2.70 10.01 -14.62
N HIS A 52 3.98 10.02 -14.29
CA HIS A 52 4.94 10.90 -14.92
C HIS A 52 5.42 10.25 -16.22
N PHE A 53 5.04 10.84 -17.35
CA PHE A 53 5.59 10.47 -18.65
C PHE A 53 6.87 11.27 -18.86
N GLU A 54 8.03 10.63 -18.80
CA GLU A 54 9.23 11.19 -19.42
C GLU A 54 9.07 10.99 -20.93
N VAL A 55 8.85 12.10 -21.65
CA VAL A 55 8.92 12.16 -23.12
C VAL A 55 10.35 12.48 -23.52
#